data_AF-A0A9E5GI83-F1
#
_entry.id   AF-A0A9E5GI83-F1
#
_cell.length_a   1.000
_cell.length_b   1.000
_cell.length_c   1.000
_cell.angle_alpha   90.00
_cell.angle_beta   90.00
_cell.angle_gamma   90.00
#
_symmetry.space_group_name_H-M   'P 1'
#
loop_
_entity.id
_entity.type
_entity.pdbx_description
1 polymer ?
#
loop_
_entity_poly.entity_id
_entity_poly.type
_entity_poly.pdbx_seq_one_letter_code
_entity_poly.pdbx_strand_id
1 'polypeptide(L)'
;MITCYYLQRQKRESLCLSPYLDVENANRLEEDEQVMLKASGMLTKNQRDEVSYSLYSAIDFSVDRWIQNKQYVPRLLISALVFTVSYFILSLAIRDPLPMVDELLISGGLAVFTWISLAKRDTRSSVAQRRRTALKIKSSEREEVIEEELFALEQYLDDLHNADALELCHSLCLVSTLPLKPLSYEGSSEVTKALAHLLDLHLRVRDKALHRTVLKIVQQRRQRKSDFRLAQHLFHLQMQQKLDLPLLAFSVLLLES
;
A
#
# COMPACT_ATOMS: atom_id res chain seq x y z
N MET A 1 -19.72 -1.13 5.67
CA MET A 1 -19.09 -0.60 6.90
C MET A 1 -17.59 -0.60 6.69
N ILE A 2 -16.94 0.53 6.90
CA ILE A 2 -15.51 0.71 6.65
C ILE A 2 -14.77 0.49 7.98
N THR A 3 -14.11 -0.66 8.14
CA THR A 3 -13.33 -0.99 9.34
C THR A 3 -11.84 -0.68 9.12
N CYS A 4 -11.31 0.22 9.93
CA CYS A 4 -9.89 0.55 10.01
C CYS A 4 -9.31 -0.03 11.30
N TYR A 5 -8.05 -0.44 11.27
CA TYR A 5 -7.34 -0.96 12.44
C TYR A 5 -6.12 -0.09 12.75
N TYR A 6 -5.93 0.19 14.03
CA TYR A 6 -4.71 0.82 14.53
C TYR A 6 -3.97 -0.18 15.41
N LEU A 7 -2.70 -0.40 15.08
CA LEU A 7 -1.78 -1.22 15.86
C LEU A 7 -0.63 -0.35 16.33
N GLN A 8 -0.53 -0.16 17.64
CA GLN A 8 0.58 0.54 18.27
C GLN A 8 1.82 -0.36 18.31
N ARG A 9 2.99 0.23 18.05
CA ARG A 9 4.28 -0.44 18.13
C ARG A 9 5.21 0.40 19.00
N GLN A 10 5.89 -0.21 19.97
CA GLN A 10 6.67 0.58 20.93
C GLN A 10 7.98 1.13 20.35
N LYS A 11 8.62 0.36 19.46
CA LYS A 11 9.98 0.67 18.96
C LYS A 11 10.03 1.07 17.49
N ARG A 12 8.87 1.15 16.83
CA ARG A 12 8.72 1.48 15.40
C ARG A 12 7.43 2.28 15.20
N GLU A 13 7.23 2.81 13.99
CA GLU A 13 6.02 3.57 13.63
C GLU A 13 4.76 2.72 13.80
N SER A 14 3.70 3.36 14.28
CA SER A 14 2.39 2.74 14.45
C SER A 14 1.79 2.39 13.09
N LEU A 15 1.04 1.29 13.03
CA LEU A 15 0.41 0.84 11.79
C LEU A 15 -1.05 1.25 11.79
N CYS A 16 -1.42 2.08 10.83
CA CYS A 16 -2.83 2.30 10.49
C CYS A 16 -3.16 1.52 9.21
N LEU A 17 -3.98 0.49 9.38
CA LEU A 17 -4.48 -0.37 8.33
C LEU A 17 -5.86 0.13 7.93
N SER A 18 -6.02 0.51 6.67
CA SER A 18 -7.27 1.05 6.16
C SER A 18 -7.62 0.48 4.79
N PRO A 19 -8.91 0.22 4.54
CA PRO A 19 -9.38 -0.25 3.24
C PRO A 19 -9.31 0.85 2.18
N TYR A 20 -9.11 2.12 2.57
CA TYR A 20 -8.89 3.22 1.63
C TYR A 20 -7.70 3.00 0.71
N LEU A 21 -6.73 2.17 1.07
CA LEU A 21 -5.60 1.84 0.19
C LEU A 21 -6.00 0.93 -0.99
N ASP A 22 -7.18 0.32 -0.94
CA ASP A 22 -7.70 -0.52 -2.01
C ASP A 22 -8.30 0.34 -3.14
N VAL A 23 -7.49 0.52 -4.18
CA VAL A 23 -7.86 1.28 -5.39
C VAL A 23 -8.96 0.59 -6.19
N GLU A 24 -9.01 -0.74 -6.18
CA GLU A 24 -9.95 -1.52 -7.00
C GLU A 24 -11.36 -1.44 -6.40
N ASN A 25 -11.43 -1.49 -5.06
CA ASN A 25 -12.66 -1.30 -4.31
C ASN A 25 -12.96 0.18 -3.99
N ALA A 26 -12.13 1.14 -4.41
CA ALA A 26 -12.36 2.56 -4.17
C ALA A 26 -13.69 3.09 -4.75
N ASN A 27 -14.23 2.42 -5.77
CA ASN A 27 -15.55 2.70 -6.33
C ASN A 27 -16.71 2.22 -5.42
N ARG A 28 -16.48 1.19 -4.60
CA ARG A 28 -17.46 0.57 -3.70
C ARG A 28 -17.53 1.25 -2.34
N LEU A 29 -16.53 2.05 -1.97
CA LEU A 29 -16.58 2.89 -0.79
C LEU A 29 -17.62 3.99 -1.04
N GLU A 30 -18.87 3.69 -0.66
CA GLU A 30 -19.97 4.65 -0.70
C GLU A 30 -19.74 5.73 0.36
N GLU A 31 -20.14 6.96 0.03
CA GLU A 31 -19.98 8.12 0.93
C GLU A 31 -20.82 7.98 2.22
N ASP A 32 -21.77 7.04 2.24
CA ASP A 32 -22.73 6.80 3.33
C ASP A 32 -22.33 5.66 4.28
N GLU A 33 -21.23 4.94 4.03
CA GLU A 33 -20.80 3.89 4.95
C GLU A 33 -20.16 4.47 6.23
N GLN A 34 -20.59 3.98 7.38
CA GLN A 34 -19.98 4.32 8.67
C GLN A 34 -18.53 3.80 8.75
N VAL A 35 -17.64 4.66 9.26
CA VAL A 35 -16.21 4.37 9.47
C VAL A 35 -15.99 4.02 10.93
N MET A 36 -15.52 2.81 11.19
CA MET A 36 -15.12 2.35 12.51
C MET A 36 -13.60 2.25 12.58
N LEU A 37 -13.00 2.85 13.60
CA LEU A 37 -11.60 2.69 13.94
C LEU A 37 -11.49 1.76 15.14
N LYS A 38 -10.90 0.58 14.92
CA LYS A 38 -10.62 -0.40 15.96
C LYS A 38 -9.20 -0.21 16.48
N ALA A 39 -9.07 -0.09 17.81
CA ALA A 39 -7.79 0.03 18.50
C ALA A 39 -7.80 -0.81 19.79
N SER A 40 -6.61 -1.19 20.28
CA SER A 40 -6.47 -1.97 21.52
C SER A 40 -6.93 -1.22 22.77
N GLY A 41 -6.95 0.12 22.74
CA GLY A 41 -7.36 0.97 23.84
C GLY A 41 -7.73 2.38 23.42
N MET A 42 -7.96 3.26 24.41
CA MET A 42 -8.24 4.67 24.15
C MET A 42 -7.03 5.37 23.53
N LEU A 43 -7.23 5.98 22.37
CA LEU A 43 -6.18 6.70 21.68
C LEU A 43 -5.86 8.03 22.36
N THR A 44 -4.58 8.28 22.55
CA THR A 44 -4.09 9.61 22.97
C THR A 44 -4.28 10.63 21.85
N LYS A 45 -4.23 11.92 22.17
CA LYS A 45 -4.36 12.99 21.17
C LYS A 45 -3.36 12.85 20.02
N ASN A 46 -2.10 12.54 20.33
CA ASN A 46 -1.06 12.37 19.31
C ASN A 46 -1.34 11.19 18.39
N GLN A 47 -1.83 10.07 18.93
CA GLN A 47 -2.19 8.88 18.15
C GLN A 47 -3.41 9.15 17.26
N ARG A 48 -4.39 9.92 17.76
CA ARG A 48 -5.54 10.35 16.95
C ARG A 48 -5.11 11.21 15.75
N ASP A 49 -4.15 12.09 15.95
CA ASP A 49 -3.58 12.94 14.89
C ASP A 49 -2.79 12.08 13.88
N GLU A 50 -1.99 11.13 14.34
CA GLU A 50 -1.26 10.16 13.50
C GLU A 50 -2.23 9.33 12.64
N VAL A 51 -3.28 8.79 13.25
CA VAL A 51 -4.32 8.03 12.54
C VAL A 51 -4.99 8.92 11.50
N SER A 52 -5.44 10.12 11.87
CA SER A 52 -6.10 11.04 10.94
C SER A 52 -5.19 11.39 9.76
N TYR A 53 -3.92 11.68 10.01
CA TYR A 53 -2.94 11.91 8.95
C TYR A 53 -2.80 10.70 8.03
N SER A 54 -2.66 9.50 8.60
CA SER A 54 -2.48 8.27 7.83
C SER A 54 -3.69 7.92 6.96
N LEU A 55 -4.91 8.13 7.48
CA LEU A 55 -6.17 7.94 6.76
C LEU A 55 -6.32 8.98 5.65
N TYR A 56 -6.03 10.25 5.92
CA TYR A 56 -6.08 11.29 4.89
C TYR A 56 -5.08 11.04 3.76
N SER A 57 -3.87 10.57 4.10
CA SER A 57 -2.88 10.17 3.11
C SER A 57 -3.38 8.99 2.25
N ALA A 58 -4.01 7.99 2.86
CA ALA A 58 -4.61 6.86 2.14
C ALA A 58 -5.78 7.28 1.24
N ILE A 59 -6.64 8.19 1.71
CA ILE A 59 -7.73 8.79 0.94
C ILE A 59 -7.18 9.59 -0.25
N ASP A 60 -6.15 10.42 -0.03
CA ASP A 60 -5.55 11.22 -1.09
C ASP A 60 -4.96 10.33 -2.19
N PHE A 61 -4.23 9.27 -1.80
CA PHE A 61 -3.69 8.28 -2.71
C PHE A 61 -4.77 7.56 -3.53
N SER A 62 -5.84 7.11 -2.87
CA SER A 62 -6.90 6.36 -3.54
C SER A 62 -7.74 7.21 -4.47
N VAL A 63 -8.07 8.44 -4.09
CA VAL A 63 -8.78 9.39 -4.94
C VAL A 63 -7.94 9.77 -6.16
N ASP A 64 -6.64 10.03 -5.98
CA ASP A 64 -5.72 10.31 -7.10
C ASP A 64 -5.66 9.13 -8.07
N ARG A 65 -5.61 7.91 -7.56
CA ARG A 65 -5.57 6.72 -8.42
C ARG A 65 -6.91 6.45 -9.10
N TRP A 66 -8.01 6.66 -8.39
CA TRP A 66 -9.36 6.56 -8.93
C TRP A 66 -9.58 7.51 -10.10
N ILE A 67 -9.25 8.80 -9.94
CA ILE A 67 -9.43 9.77 -11.03
C ILE A 67 -8.50 9.49 -12.21
N GLN A 68 -7.28 9.03 -11.95
CA GLN A 68 -6.35 8.61 -13.00
C GLN A 68 -6.87 7.41 -13.80
N ASN A 69 -7.50 6.43 -13.12
CA ASN A 69 -8.11 5.27 -13.78
C ASN A 69 -9.36 5.69 -14.57
N LYS A 70 -10.22 6.54 -14.00
CA LYS A 70 -11.44 7.03 -14.66
C LYS A 70 -11.14 7.84 -15.92
N GLN A 71 -10.12 8.70 -15.88
CA GLN A 71 -9.71 9.54 -17.01
C GLN A 71 -8.68 8.88 -17.93
N TYR A 72 -8.30 7.62 -17.68
CA TYR A 72 -7.28 6.93 -18.47
C TYR A 72 -7.66 6.86 -19.96
N VAL A 73 -8.86 6.35 -20.26
CA VAL A 73 -9.31 6.14 -21.65
C VAL A 73 -9.48 7.48 -22.39
N PRO A 74 -10.22 8.49 -21.86
CA PRO A 74 -10.30 9.80 -22.51
C PRO A 74 -8.94 10.44 -22.75
N ARG A 75 -8.04 10.38 -21.77
CA ARG A 75 -6.69 10.96 -21.88
C ARG A 75 -5.86 10.24 -22.95
N LEU A 76 -5.97 8.92 -23.04
CA LEU A 76 -5.28 8.13 -24.06
C LEU A 76 -5.74 8.54 -25.46
N LEU A 77 -7.05 8.66 -25.68
CA LEU A 77 -7.62 9.07 -26.96
C LEU A 77 -7.16 10.47 -27.37
N ILE A 78 -7.16 11.43 -26.45
CA ILE A 78 -6.66 12.79 -26.73
C ILE A 78 -5.17 12.77 -27.06
N SER A 79 -4.37 12.01 -26.31
CA SER A 79 -2.92 11.93 -26.55
C SER A 79 -2.62 11.26 -27.91
N ALA A 80 -3.36 10.22 -28.27
CA ALA A 80 -3.26 9.56 -29.57
C ALA A 80 -3.71 10.47 -30.72
N LEU A 81 -4.75 11.28 -30.50
CA LEU A 81 -5.21 12.28 -31.48
C LEU A 81 -4.13 13.35 -31.69
N VAL A 82 -3.55 13.89 -30.62
CA VAL A 82 -2.47 14.88 -30.70
C VAL A 82 -1.25 14.31 -31.41
N PHE A 83 -0.87 13.06 -31.10
CA PHE A 83 0.19 12.35 -31.82
C PHE A 83 -0.11 12.31 -33.32
N THR A 84 -1.30 11.83 -33.68
CA THR A 84 -1.71 11.64 -35.08
C THR A 84 -1.72 12.97 -35.84
N VAL A 85 -2.33 14.01 -35.26
CA VAL A 85 -2.42 15.34 -35.88
C VAL A 85 -1.04 15.98 -36.00
N SER A 86 -0.21 15.93 -34.96
CA SER A 86 1.14 16.49 -35.00
C SER A 86 2.02 15.75 -36.01
N TYR A 87 1.94 14.42 -36.07
CA TYR A 87 2.66 13.62 -37.07
C TYR A 87 2.24 13.98 -38.49
N PHE A 88 0.94 14.04 -38.78
CA PHE A 88 0.47 14.42 -40.12
C PHE A 88 0.88 15.84 -40.50
N ILE A 89 0.84 16.80 -39.57
CA ILE A 89 1.29 18.17 -39.84
C ILE A 89 2.78 18.19 -40.15
N LEU A 90 3.61 17.51 -39.35
CA LEU A 90 5.05 17.45 -39.60
C LEU A 90 5.35 16.76 -40.95
N SER A 91 4.68 15.65 -41.24
CA SER A 91 4.90 14.85 -42.45
C SER A 91 4.37 15.49 -43.74
N LEU A 92 3.25 16.23 -43.69
CA LEU A 92 2.62 16.82 -44.88
C LEU A 92 2.95 18.30 -45.10
N ALA A 93 3.09 19.09 -44.03
CA ALA A 93 3.29 20.53 -44.13
C ALA A 93 4.76 20.94 -44.22
N ILE A 94 5.67 20.16 -43.63
CA ILE A 94 7.11 20.42 -43.70
C ILE A 94 7.64 19.67 -44.92
N ARG A 95 7.81 20.42 -46.02
CA ARG A 95 8.26 19.88 -47.32
C ARG A 95 9.71 19.40 -47.34
N ASP A 96 10.51 19.81 -46.38
CA ASP A 96 11.88 19.31 -46.22
C ASP A 96 11.82 18.02 -45.40
N PRO A 97 12.24 16.87 -45.95
CA PRO A 97 12.20 15.60 -45.24
C PRO A 97 13.17 15.67 -44.06
N LEU A 98 12.67 16.04 -42.89
CA LEU A 98 13.32 15.66 -41.66
C LEU A 98 13.39 14.14 -41.64
N PRO A 99 14.46 13.53 -41.08
CA PRO A 99 14.49 12.09 -40.86
C PRO A 99 13.18 11.69 -40.18
N MET A 100 12.50 10.64 -40.67
CA MET A 100 11.23 10.17 -40.08
C MET A 100 11.31 9.96 -38.56
N VAL A 101 12.53 9.68 -38.07
CA VAL A 101 12.86 9.58 -36.65
C VAL A 101 12.55 10.88 -35.89
N ASP A 102 12.91 12.04 -36.42
CA ASP A 102 12.73 13.34 -35.76
C ASP A 102 11.24 13.71 -35.67
N GLU A 103 10.46 13.43 -36.71
CA GLU A 103 9.01 13.64 -36.73
C GLU A 103 8.30 12.78 -35.67
N LEU A 104 8.73 11.51 -35.55
CA LEU A 104 8.19 10.56 -34.59
C LEU A 104 8.59 10.93 -33.16
N LEU A 105 9.80 11.43 -32.95
CA LEU A 105 10.26 11.94 -31.65
C LEU A 105 9.50 13.20 -31.23
N ILE A 106 9.29 14.16 -32.13
CA ILE A 106 8.57 15.40 -31.81
C ILE A 106 7.09 15.10 -31.52
N SER A 107 6.42 14.34 -32.38
CA SER A 107 5.01 13.96 -32.18
C SER A 107 4.83 13.09 -30.93
N GLY A 108 5.73 12.14 -30.70
CA GLY A 108 5.76 11.33 -29.47
C GLY A 108 6.00 12.17 -28.22
N GLY A 109 6.93 13.13 -28.28
CA GLY A 109 7.18 14.09 -27.22
C GLY A 109 5.96 14.95 -26.88
N LEU A 110 5.25 15.46 -27.90
CA LEU A 110 3.99 16.20 -27.73
C LEU A 110 2.88 15.32 -27.11
N ALA A 111 2.77 14.06 -27.53
CA ALA A 111 1.81 13.11 -26.95
C ALA A 111 2.10 12.82 -25.48
N VAL A 112 3.38 12.62 -25.11
CA VAL A 112 3.78 12.42 -23.71
C VAL A 112 3.56 13.69 -22.89
N PHE A 113 3.88 14.86 -23.43
CA PHE A 113 3.67 16.14 -22.77
C PHE A 113 2.17 16.39 -22.51
N THR A 114 1.32 16.15 -23.50
CA THR A 114 -0.14 16.27 -23.35
C THR A 114 -0.68 15.27 -22.32
N TRP A 115 -0.21 14.02 -22.33
CA TRP A 115 -0.55 13.04 -21.30
C TRP A 115 -0.24 13.55 -19.88
N ILE A 116 0.98 14.03 -19.64
CA ILE A 116 1.40 14.51 -18.32
C ILE A 116 0.59 15.75 -17.90
N SER A 117 0.35 16.67 -18.85
CA SER A 117 -0.42 17.89 -18.61
C SER A 117 -1.87 17.57 -18.22
N LEU A 118 -2.53 16.69 -18.98
CA LEU A 118 -3.89 16.23 -18.67
C LEU A 118 -3.93 15.50 -17.32
N ALA A 119 -2.97 14.62 -17.04
CA ALA A 119 -2.93 13.89 -15.77
C ALA A 119 -2.85 14.84 -14.55
N LYS A 120 -2.07 15.93 -14.64
CA LYS A 120 -2.00 16.96 -13.59
C LYS A 120 -3.29 17.77 -13.46
N ARG A 121 -4.00 17.99 -14.57
CA ARG A 121 -5.29 18.70 -14.57
C ARG A 121 -6.39 17.83 -13.94
N ASP A 122 -6.40 16.54 -14.26
CA ASP A 122 -7.43 15.61 -13.81
C ASP A 122 -7.41 15.41 -12.30
N THR A 123 -6.22 15.30 -11.69
CA THR A 123 -6.07 15.19 -10.22
C THR A 123 -6.49 16.46 -9.48
N ARG A 124 -6.47 17.62 -10.16
CA ARG A 124 -6.94 18.91 -9.64
C ARG A 124 -8.40 19.20 -9.96
N SER A 125 -9.11 18.27 -10.59
CA SER A 125 -10.51 18.46 -10.94
C SER A 125 -11.38 18.66 -9.69
N SER A 126 -12.44 19.48 -9.82
CA SER A 126 -13.42 19.70 -8.75
C SER A 126 -14.09 18.41 -8.27
N VAL A 127 -14.24 17.43 -9.18
CA VAL A 127 -14.78 16.10 -8.87
C VAL A 127 -13.85 15.34 -7.90
N ALA A 128 -12.54 15.33 -8.17
CA ALA A 128 -11.56 14.69 -7.29
C ALA A 128 -11.49 15.40 -5.93
N GLN A 129 -11.48 16.74 -5.93
CA GLN A 129 -11.48 17.52 -4.69
C GLN A 129 -12.74 17.30 -3.85
N ARG A 130 -13.92 17.27 -4.47
CA ARG A 130 -15.20 17.00 -3.77
C ARG A 130 -15.18 15.63 -3.10
N ARG A 131 -14.79 14.58 -3.83
CA ARG A 131 -14.72 13.22 -3.28
C ARG A 131 -13.70 13.11 -2.15
N ARG A 132 -12.53 13.74 -2.31
CA ARG A 132 -11.49 13.81 -1.28
C ARG A 132 -12.04 14.44 0.01
N THR A 133 -12.70 15.59 -0.10
CA THR A 133 -13.26 16.29 1.05
C THR A 133 -14.38 15.48 1.71
N ALA A 134 -15.27 14.87 0.92
CA ALA A 134 -16.35 14.02 1.43
C ALA A 134 -15.80 12.85 2.26
N LEU A 135 -14.82 12.11 1.73
CA LEU A 135 -14.18 11.00 2.44
C LEU A 135 -13.42 11.45 3.69
N LYS A 136 -12.75 12.62 3.65
CA LYS A 136 -12.04 13.17 4.83
C LYS A 136 -12.99 13.57 5.94
N ILE A 137 -14.12 14.21 5.62
CA ILE A 137 -15.17 14.53 6.60
C ILE A 137 -15.68 13.23 7.24
N LYS A 138 -16.00 12.21 6.45
CA LYS A 138 -16.48 10.91 6.97
C LYS A 138 -15.44 10.18 7.82
N SER A 139 -14.18 10.20 7.42
CA SER A 139 -13.08 9.67 8.21
C SER A 139 -12.84 10.46 9.52
N SER A 140 -13.36 11.69 9.62
CA SER A 140 -13.32 12.51 10.85
C SER A 140 -14.47 12.17 11.78
N GLU A 141 -15.65 11.88 11.23
CA GLU A 141 -16.87 11.42 11.94
C GLU A 141 -16.79 9.96 12.40
N ARG A 142 -15.59 9.38 12.44
CA ARG A 142 -15.38 7.95 12.75
C ARG A 142 -15.76 7.59 14.17
N GLU A 143 -16.25 6.37 14.35
CA GLU A 143 -16.49 5.78 15.67
C GLU A 143 -15.24 5.02 16.15
N GLU A 144 -14.78 5.31 17.37
CA GLU A 144 -13.66 4.60 17.99
C GLU A 144 -14.18 3.41 18.79
N VAL A 145 -13.83 2.20 18.36
CA VAL A 145 -14.22 0.94 19.00
C VAL A 145 -12.99 0.30 19.62
N ILE A 146 -13.06 -0.04 20.91
CA ILE A 146 -11.98 -0.73 21.60
C ILE A 146 -12.14 -2.23 21.36
N GLU A 147 -11.11 -2.86 20.80
CA GLU A 147 -11.06 -4.29 20.55
C GLU A 147 -9.84 -4.88 21.26
N GLU A 148 -10.08 -5.51 22.41
CA GLU A 148 -9.02 -6.03 23.30
C GLU A 148 -8.15 -7.09 22.60
N GLU A 149 -8.70 -7.80 21.62
CA GLU A 149 -7.97 -8.80 20.82
C GLU A 149 -6.76 -8.19 20.09
N LEU A 150 -6.81 -6.90 19.72
CA LEU A 150 -5.70 -6.21 19.06
C LEU A 150 -4.49 -6.07 19.97
N PHE A 151 -4.69 -6.03 21.29
CA PHE A 151 -3.60 -5.96 22.26
C PHE A 151 -2.69 -7.18 22.15
N ALA A 152 -3.25 -8.37 21.91
CA ALA A 152 -2.45 -9.59 21.72
C ALA A 152 -1.55 -9.50 20.48
N LEU A 153 -2.01 -8.85 19.41
CA LEU A 153 -1.23 -8.62 18.20
C LEU A 153 -0.12 -7.59 18.40
N GLU A 154 -0.40 -6.51 19.13
CA GLU A 154 0.60 -5.50 19.51
C GLU A 154 1.70 -6.11 20.38
N GLN A 155 1.30 -6.87 21.41
CA GLN A 155 2.24 -7.59 22.26
C GLN A 155 3.07 -8.61 21.46
N TYR A 156 2.45 -9.30 20.50
CA TYR A 156 3.18 -10.22 19.63
C TYR A 156 4.22 -9.49 18.75
N LEU A 157 3.89 -8.32 18.20
CA LEU A 157 4.83 -7.49 17.44
C LEU A 157 6.00 -6.99 18.30
N ASP A 158 5.73 -6.62 19.55
CA ASP A 158 6.74 -6.20 20.52
C ASP A 158 7.64 -7.38 20.93
N ASP A 159 7.07 -8.57 21.15
CA ASP A 159 7.80 -9.81 21.42
C ASP A 159 8.76 -10.16 20.27
N LEU A 160 8.28 -10.09 19.02
CA LEU A 160 9.11 -10.31 17.83
C LEU A 160 10.22 -9.28 17.71
N HIS A 161 9.98 -8.05 18.15
CA HIS A 161 11.02 -7.03 18.16
C HIS A 161 12.12 -7.32 19.19
N ASN A 162 11.76 -7.92 20.34
CA ASN A 162 12.72 -8.25 21.41
C ASN A 162 13.44 -9.59 21.20
N ALA A 163 12.94 -10.45 20.32
CA ALA A 163 13.57 -11.73 19.98
C ALA A 163 14.88 -11.55 19.21
N ASP A 164 15.75 -12.58 19.24
CA ASP A 164 17.00 -12.56 18.49
C ASP A 164 16.74 -12.50 16.98
N ALA A 165 17.27 -11.45 16.35
CA ALA A 165 17.11 -11.19 14.93
C ALA A 165 17.68 -12.33 14.07
N LEU A 166 18.76 -12.99 14.52
CA LEU A 166 19.36 -14.10 13.79
C LEU A 166 18.44 -15.33 13.81
N GLU A 167 17.92 -15.69 14.99
CA GLU A 167 16.98 -16.80 15.14
C GLU A 167 15.66 -16.55 14.39
N LEU A 168 15.17 -15.32 14.40
CA LEU A 168 14.00 -14.93 13.60
C LEU A 168 14.24 -15.10 12.09
N CYS A 169 15.38 -14.64 11.58
CA CYS A 169 15.71 -14.83 10.16
C CYS A 169 15.81 -16.32 9.80
N HIS A 170 16.40 -17.13 10.68
CA HIS A 170 16.55 -18.57 10.45
C HIS A 170 15.19 -19.30 10.49
N SER A 171 14.31 -18.94 11.42
CA SER A 171 12.96 -19.53 11.53
C SER A 171 12.05 -19.14 10.36
N LEU A 172 12.15 -17.90 9.88
CA LEU A 172 11.46 -17.45 8.67
C LEU A 172 11.88 -18.23 7.42
N CYS A 173 13.17 -18.55 7.30
CA CYS A 173 13.73 -19.22 6.12
C CYS A 173 13.76 -20.76 6.24
N LEU A 174 13.11 -21.34 7.26
CA LEU A 174 13.11 -22.78 7.56
C LEU A 174 14.51 -23.38 7.72
N VAL A 175 15.46 -22.58 8.23
CA VAL A 175 16.84 -22.99 8.49
C VAL A 175 16.99 -23.54 9.91
N SER A 176 16.26 -22.97 10.88
CA SER A 176 16.28 -23.44 12.27
C SER A 176 15.34 -24.63 12.50
N THR A 177 15.70 -25.45 13.50
CA THR A 177 14.84 -26.51 14.03
C THR A 177 13.67 -25.97 14.86
N LEU A 178 13.80 -24.74 15.38
CA LEU A 178 12.74 -24.04 16.11
C LEU A 178 11.75 -23.42 15.11
N PRO A 179 10.44 -23.74 15.21
CA PRO A 179 9.42 -23.09 14.40
C PRO A 179 9.24 -21.63 14.83
N LEU A 180 8.77 -20.81 13.90
CA LEU A 180 8.39 -19.42 14.19
C LEU A 180 7.35 -19.41 15.31
N LYS A 181 7.49 -18.51 16.30
CA LYS A 181 6.58 -18.41 17.45
C LYS A 181 5.13 -18.28 16.93
N PRO A 182 4.24 -19.24 17.23
CA PRO A 182 2.89 -19.20 16.71
C PRO A 182 2.15 -17.97 17.24
N LEU A 183 1.28 -17.42 16.40
CA LEU A 183 0.41 -16.33 16.81
C LEU A 183 -0.64 -16.88 17.78
N SER A 184 -0.55 -16.49 19.05
CA SER A 184 -1.59 -16.77 20.04
C SER A 184 -2.66 -15.69 19.94
N TYR A 185 -3.53 -15.78 18.94
CA TYR A 185 -4.67 -14.89 18.76
C TYR A 185 -5.95 -15.70 18.97
N GLU A 186 -6.71 -15.36 20.01
CA GLU A 186 -7.98 -16.03 20.35
C GLU A 186 -9.20 -15.43 19.64
N GLY A 187 -8.99 -14.44 18.76
CA GLY A 187 -10.07 -13.76 18.06
C GLY A 187 -10.60 -14.48 16.82
N SER A 188 -11.65 -13.92 16.23
CA SER A 188 -12.32 -14.50 15.07
C SER A 188 -11.39 -14.64 13.85
N SER A 189 -11.47 -15.80 13.17
CA SER A 189 -10.77 -16.08 11.90
C SER A 189 -11.10 -15.07 10.79
N GLU A 190 -12.22 -14.35 10.90
CA GLU A 190 -12.57 -13.30 9.94
C GLU A 190 -11.73 -12.02 10.14
N VAL A 191 -11.43 -11.67 11.40
CA VAL A 191 -10.63 -10.48 11.72
C VAL A 191 -9.18 -10.68 11.30
N THR A 192 -8.62 -11.87 11.51
CA THR A 192 -7.24 -12.19 11.07
C THR A 192 -7.11 -12.13 9.55
N LYS A 193 -8.10 -12.64 8.81
CA LYS A 193 -8.14 -12.54 7.34
C LYS A 193 -8.27 -11.10 6.86
N ALA A 194 -9.12 -10.30 7.51
CA ALA A 194 -9.27 -8.88 7.21
C ALA A 194 -7.96 -8.11 7.46
N LEU A 195 -7.31 -8.35 8.60
CA LEU A 195 -6.01 -7.78 8.94
C LEU A 195 -4.92 -8.21 7.97
N ALA A 196 -4.86 -9.49 7.59
CA ALA A 196 -3.92 -10.01 6.61
C ALA A 196 -4.06 -9.28 5.26
N HIS A 197 -5.29 -9.15 4.78
CA HIS A 197 -5.60 -8.43 3.55
C HIS A 197 -5.22 -6.94 3.62
N LEU A 198 -5.58 -6.25 4.71
CA LEU A 198 -5.27 -4.83 4.88
C LEU A 198 -3.77 -4.58 5.07
N LEU A 199 -3.06 -5.49 5.74
CA LEU A 199 -1.61 -5.43 5.89
C LEU A 199 -0.90 -5.65 4.55
N ASP A 200 -1.36 -6.61 3.75
CA ASP A 200 -0.82 -6.83 2.40
C ASP A 200 -1.00 -5.58 1.52
N LEU A 201 -2.20 -4.97 1.55
CA LEU A 201 -2.45 -3.69 0.87
C LEU A 201 -1.55 -2.57 1.36
N HIS A 202 -1.38 -2.45 2.68
CA HIS A 202 -0.51 -1.45 3.29
C HIS A 202 0.93 -1.58 2.79
N LEU A 203 1.47 -2.80 2.81
CA LEU A 203 2.83 -3.08 2.34
C LEU A 203 2.95 -2.85 0.83
N ARG A 204 1.98 -3.29 0.03
CA ARG A 204 2.00 -3.11 -1.44
C ARG A 204 2.07 -1.64 -1.84
N VAL A 205 1.41 -0.75 -1.09
CA VAL A 205 1.38 0.69 -1.38
C VAL A 205 2.58 1.42 -0.76
N ARG A 206 2.84 1.22 0.54
CA ARG A 206 3.83 2.00 1.29
C ARG A 206 5.24 1.42 1.25
N ASP A 207 5.39 0.09 1.33
CA ASP A 207 6.70 -0.58 1.35
C ASP A 207 6.77 -1.75 0.36
N LYS A 208 6.98 -1.40 -0.91
CA LYS A 208 7.08 -2.35 -2.02
C LYS A 208 8.27 -3.31 -1.87
N ALA A 209 9.32 -2.92 -1.17
CA ALA A 209 10.51 -3.75 -0.98
C ALA A 209 10.20 -4.87 0.04
N LEU A 210 9.58 -4.51 1.16
CA LEU A 210 9.15 -5.47 2.17
C LEU A 210 8.09 -6.42 1.60
N HIS A 211 7.07 -5.92 0.90
CA HIS A 211 6.03 -6.76 0.27
C HIS A 211 6.63 -7.82 -0.69
N ARG A 212 7.58 -7.42 -1.56
CA ARG A 212 8.28 -8.38 -2.44
C ARG A 212 9.04 -9.45 -1.67
N THR A 213 9.57 -9.11 -0.50
CA THR A 213 10.34 -10.02 0.35
C THR A 213 9.41 -11.00 1.07
N VAL A 214 8.26 -10.52 1.57
CA VAL A 214 7.19 -11.35 2.14
C VAL A 214 6.72 -12.39 1.14
N LEU A 215 6.41 -12.00 -0.11
CA LEU A 215 5.98 -12.94 -1.14
C LEU A 215 7.04 -14.00 -1.45
N LYS A 216 8.32 -13.64 -1.50
CA LYS A 216 9.42 -14.60 -1.69
C LYS A 216 9.49 -15.61 -0.55
N ILE A 217 9.39 -15.16 0.70
CA ILE A 217 9.46 -16.03 1.88
C ILE A 217 8.24 -16.94 1.95
N VAL A 218 7.03 -16.41 1.74
CA VAL A 218 5.80 -17.22 1.69
C VAL A 218 5.90 -18.28 0.58
N GLN A 219 6.39 -17.92 -0.61
CA GLN A 219 6.59 -18.87 -1.70
C GLN A 219 7.63 -19.95 -1.34
N GLN A 220 8.72 -19.57 -0.68
CA GLN A 220 9.75 -20.48 -0.21
C GLN A 220 9.21 -21.46 0.84
N ARG A 221 8.45 -20.96 1.82
CA ARG A 221 7.85 -21.78 2.88
C ARG A 221 6.79 -22.74 2.35
N ARG A 222 5.99 -22.30 1.35
CA ARG A 222 5.08 -23.19 0.59
C ARG A 222 5.83 -24.31 -0.14
N GLN A 223 7.03 -24.04 -0.66
CA GLN A 223 7.89 -25.05 -1.29
C GLN A 223 8.66 -25.90 -0.28
N ARG A 224 8.56 -25.61 1.03
CA ARG A 224 9.32 -26.26 2.12
C ARG A 224 10.83 -26.30 1.87
N LYS A 225 11.38 -25.28 1.19
CA LYS A 225 12.81 -25.17 0.91
C LYS A 225 13.49 -24.32 1.97
N SER A 226 14.57 -24.83 2.54
CA SER A 226 15.46 -24.03 3.38
C SER A 226 16.39 -23.18 2.50
N ASP A 227 16.55 -21.90 2.85
CA ASP A 227 17.47 -21.00 2.15
C ASP A 227 18.30 -20.22 3.17
N PHE A 228 19.52 -20.70 3.37
CA PHE A 228 20.49 -20.09 4.27
C PHE A 228 20.98 -18.73 3.76
N ARG A 229 21.11 -18.56 2.44
CA ARG A 229 21.61 -17.31 1.86
C ARG A 229 20.59 -16.19 2.05
N LEU A 230 19.31 -16.52 1.91
CA LEU A 230 18.23 -15.57 2.14
C LEU A 230 18.20 -15.15 3.62
N ALA A 231 18.32 -16.08 4.55
CA ALA A 231 18.42 -15.77 5.99
C ALA A 231 19.58 -14.81 6.31
N GLN A 232 20.78 -15.08 5.79
CA GLN A 232 21.93 -14.19 5.97
C GLN A 232 21.70 -12.80 5.37
N HIS A 233 21.07 -12.75 4.20
CA HIS A 233 20.75 -11.49 3.54
C HIS A 233 19.74 -10.65 4.35
N LEU A 234 18.69 -11.27 4.88
CA LEU A 234 17.71 -10.61 5.75
C LEU A 234 18.38 -10.09 7.02
N PHE A 235 19.25 -10.89 7.64
CA PHE A 235 19.99 -10.47 8.83
C PHE A 235 20.87 -9.25 8.55
N HIS A 236 21.60 -9.25 7.43
CA HIS A 236 22.42 -8.10 7.03
C HIS A 236 21.57 -6.85 6.75
N LEU A 237 20.40 -6.99 6.10
CA LEU A 237 19.47 -5.88 5.88
C LEU A 237 18.90 -5.33 7.20
N GLN A 238 18.59 -6.21 8.16
CA GLN A 238 18.14 -5.84 9.49
C GLN A 238 19.23 -5.10 10.26
N MET A 239 20.49 -5.55 10.21
CA MET A 239 21.62 -4.85 10.83
C MET A 239 21.82 -3.43 10.25
N GLN A 240 21.55 -3.25 8.97
CA GLN A 240 21.55 -1.92 8.33
C GLN A 240 20.29 -1.09 8.64
N GLN A 241 19.37 -1.59 9.46
CA GLN A 241 18.08 -0.98 9.79
C GLN A 241 17.18 -0.69 8.58
N LYS A 242 17.45 -1.33 7.44
CA LYS A 242 16.70 -1.16 6.18
C LYS A 242 15.47 -2.06 6.07
N LEU A 243 15.34 -3.00 6.99
CA LEU A 243 14.25 -3.96 7.04
C LEU A 243 13.51 -3.82 8.37
N ASP A 244 12.20 -4.04 8.34
CA ASP A 244 11.39 -4.23 9.54
C ASP A 244 11.08 -5.73 9.71
N LEU A 245 12.04 -6.44 10.32
CA LEU A 245 11.95 -7.89 10.51
C LEU A 245 10.70 -8.34 11.29
N PRO A 246 10.27 -7.68 12.40
CA PRO A 246 9.03 -8.03 13.10
C PRO A 246 7.80 -7.93 12.20
N LEU A 247 7.70 -6.88 11.39
CA LEU A 247 6.58 -6.70 10.47
C LEU A 247 6.58 -7.75 9.35
N LEU A 248 7.77 -8.11 8.87
CA LEU A 248 7.94 -9.19 7.91
C LEU A 248 7.49 -10.53 8.49
N ALA A 249 7.90 -10.85 9.72
CA ALA A 249 7.51 -12.11 10.36
C ALA A 249 6.00 -12.19 10.61
N PHE A 250 5.41 -11.08 11.07
CA PHE A 250 3.98 -10.94 11.30
C PHE A 250 3.16 -11.11 10.02
N SER A 251 3.57 -10.44 8.93
CA SER A 251 2.88 -10.57 7.64
C SER A 251 2.98 -11.96 7.03
N VAL A 252 4.13 -12.63 7.14
CA VAL A 252 4.29 -14.02 6.68
C VAL A 252 3.35 -14.96 7.45
N LEU A 253 3.22 -14.79 8.77
CA LEU A 253 2.31 -15.60 9.58
C LEU A 253 0.84 -15.40 9.23
N LEU A 254 0.41 -14.14 9.11
CA LEU A 254 -0.97 -13.81 8.75
C LEU A 254 -1.37 -14.29 7.35
N LEU A 255 -0.40 -14.46 6.43
CA LEU A 255 -0.65 -15.01 5.09
C LEU A 255 -0.60 -16.54 5.04
N GLU A 256 -0.10 -17.19 6.11
CA GLU A 256 -0.07 -18.65 6.26
C GLU A 256 -1.27 -19.20 7.03
N SER A 257 -1.89 -18.39 7.91
CA SER A 257 -3.12 -18.71 8.65
C SER A 257 -4.36 -18.71 7.76
#